data_AF-W4HKH7-F1
#
_entry.id   AF-W4HKH7-F1
#
_cell.length_a   1.000
_cell.length_b   1.000
_cell.length_c   1.000
_cell.angle_alpha   90.00
_cell.angle_beta   90.00
_cell.angle_gamma   90.00
#
_symmetry.space_group_name_H-M   'P 1'
#
loop_
_entity.id
_entity.type
_entity.pdbx_description
1 polymer ?
#
loop_
_entity_poly.entity_id
_entity_poly.type
_entity_poly.pdbx_seq_one_letter_code
_entity_poly.pdbx_strand_id
1 'polypeptide(L)' 'MQDLHLVFGGELVTPERDEFKDPSDLHVVGVFPTREAGREAWAEWAQKTVDNAHMRYFLVPLGDRVGSGAASA' A
#
# COMPACT_ATOMS: atom_id res chain seq x y z
N MET A 1 10.48 -9.60 -16.30
CA MET A 1 9.47 -8.60 -15.90
C MET A 1 9.63 -8.46 -14.39
N GLN A 2 9.80 -7.25 -13.88
CA GLN A 2 10.02 -7.01 -12.45
C GLN A 2 8.67 -6.68 -11.81
N ASP A 3 8.22 -7.49 -10.86
CA ASP A 3 6.92 -7.38 -10.20
C ASP A 3 7.09 -6.66 -8.85
N LEU A 4 7.16 -5.33 -8.89
CA LEU A 4 7.26 -4.53 -7.69
C LEU A 4 5.90 -4.44 -7.00
N HIS A 5 5.90 -4.54 -5.67
CA HIS A 5 4.68 -4.49 -4.87
C HIS A 5 4.86 -3.45 -3.77
N LEU A 6 3.98 -2.46 -3.71
CA LEU A 6 3.95 -1.45 -2.66
C LEU A 6 2.97 -1.89 -1.57
N VAL A 7 3.42 -1.84 -0.31
CA VAL A 7 2.56 -2.02 0.85
C VAL A 7 2.44 -0.68 1.58
N PHE A 8 1.21 -0.23 1.76
CA PHE A 8 0.89 0.97 2.51
C PHE A 8 -0.43 0.81 3.24
N GLY A 9 -0.65 1.59 4.27
CA GLY A 9 -1.89 1.59 5.04
C GLY A 9 -2.14 2.90 5.73
N GLY A 10 -3.31 3.06 6.31
CA GLY A 10 -3.71 4.28 7.00
C GLY A 10 -5.08 4.14 7.64
N GLU A 11 -5.47 5.16 8.39
CA GLU A 11 -6.79 5.25 8.99
C GLU A 11 -7.82 5.67 7.92
N LEU A 12 -8.85 4.85 7.74
CA LEU A 12 -9.98 5.14 6.87
C LEU A 12 -11.02 6.02 7.58
N VAL A 13 -11.74 6.84 6.83
CA VAL A 13 -12.87 7.64 7.35
C VAL A 13 -13.98 6.72 7.86
N THR A 14 -14.21 5.64 7.12
CA THR A 14 -15.18 4.59 7.46
C THR A 14 -14.61 3.25 7.01
N PRO A 15 -14.81 2.15 7.77
CA PRO A 15 -14.31 0.83 7.41
C PRO A 15 -14.96 0.26 6.13
N GLU A 16 -16.06 0.86 5.66
CA GLU A 16 -16.79 0.46 4.45
C GLU A 16 -16.32 1.16 3.17
N ARG A 17 -15.45 2.17 3.26
CA ARG A 17 -14.97 2.95 2.11
C ARG A 17 -13.45 2.96 2.06
N ASP A 18 -12.90 2.90 0.85
CA ASP A 18 -11.47 3.04 0.58
C ASP A 18 -11.01 4.51 0.60
N GLU A 19 -11.53 5.32 1.54
CA GLU A 19 -11.18 6.73 1.71
C GLU A 19 -10.37 6.91 2.98
N PHE A 20 -9.12 7.35 2.83
CA PHE A 20 -8.25 7.67 3.96
C PHE A 20 -8.68 8.98 4.61
N LYS A 21 -8.74 8.95 5.94
CA LYS A 21 -9.08 10.12 6.75
C LYS A 21 -8.01 11.20 6.67
N ASP A 22 -6.75 10.80 6.68
CA ASP A 22 -5.62 11.68 6.46
C ASP A 22 -4.65 11.06 5.45
N PRO A 23 -4.62 11.57 4.19
CA PRO A 23 -3.70 11.07 3.18
C PRO A 23 -2.24 11.50 3.44
N SER A 24 -1.98 12.43 4.37
CA SER A 24 -0.63 12.83 4.76
C SER A 24 -0.04 11.90 5.81
N ASP A 25 -0.88 11.25 6.62
CA ASP A 25 -0.48 10.28 7.66
C ASP A 25 -0.54 8.82 7.16
N LEU A 26 -0.26 8.61 5.86
CA LEU A 26 -0.18 7.27 5.31
C LEU A 26 1.07 6.54 5.83
N HIS A 27 0.84 5.38 6.41
CA HIS A 27 1.91 4.48 6.82
C HIS A 27 2.40 3.67 5.62
N VAL A 28 3.57 4.05 5.09
CA VAL A 28 4.24 3.29 4.03
C VAL A 28 5.16 2.25 4.67
N VAL A 29 4.82 0.97 4.49
CA VAL A 29 5.63 -0.15 5.00
C VAL A 29 6.89 -0.32 4.14
N GLY A 30 6.73 -0.27 2.82
CA GLY A 30 7.85 -0.41 1.88
C GLY A 30 7.46 -0.94 0.51
N VAL A 31 8.47 -1.06 -0.35
CA VAL A 31 8.35 -1.64 -1.69
C VAL A 31 9.10 -2.97 -1.73
N PHE A 32 8.43 -3.99 -2.25
CA PHE A 32 8.92 -5.37 -2.27
C PHE A 32 9.10 -5.87 -3.70
N PRO A 33 10.14 -6.67 -3.97
CA PRO A 33 10.44 -7.20 -5.31
C PRO A 33 9.58 -8.40 -5.71
N THR A 34 8.80 -8.98 -4.78
CA THR A 34 7.92 -10.11 -5.04
C THR A 34 6.58 -9.94 -4.34
N ARG A 35 5.53 -10.54 -4.92
CA ARG A 35 4.19 -10.55 -4.32
C ARG A 35 4.17 -11.25 -2.96
N GLU A 36 4.97 -12.30 -2.80
CA GLU A 36 5.06 -13.08 -1.56
C GLU A 36 5.64 -12.24 -0.43
N ALA A 37 6.77 -11.56 -0.68
CA ALA A 37 7.38 -10.68 0.32
C ALA A 37 6.45 -9.51 0.68
N GLY A 38 5.79 -8.90 -0.32
CA GLY A 38 4.80 -7.86 -0.07
C GLY A 38 3.59 -8.36 0.73
N ARG A 39 3.11 -9.59 0.48
CA ARG A 39 2.01 -10.19 1.23
C ARG A 39 2.40 -10.49 2.67
N GLU A 40 3.62 -10.97 2.92
CA GLU A 40 4.12 -11.24 4.27
C GLU A 40 4.18 -9.96 5.09
N ALA A 41 4.77 -8.90 4.53
CA ALA A 41 4.82 -7.59 5.18
C ALA A 41 3.41 -7.02 5.42
N TRP A 42 2.53 -7.08 4.42
CA TRP A 42 1.13 -6.66 4.58
C TRP A 42 0.43 -7.43 5.70
N ALA A 43 0.60 -8.75 5.77
CA ALA A 43 -0.05 -9.59 6.77
C ALA A 43 0.45 -9.26 8.18
N GLU A 44 1.74 -9.02 8.37
CA GLU A 44 2.30 -8.62 9.66
C GLU A 44 1.67 -7.31 10.16
N TRP A 45 1.62 -6.28 9.32
CA TRP A 45 1.06 -4.98 9.69
C TRP A 45 -0.46 -5.00 9.84
N ALA A 46 -1.17 -5.70 8.96
CA ALA A 46 -2.61 -5.88 9.07
C ALA A 46 -3.03 -6.64 10.34
N GLN A 47 -2.23 -7.63 10.77
CA GLN A 47 -2.46 -8.33 12.03
C GLN A 47 -2.16 -7.44 13.25
N LYS A 48 -1.10 -6.62 13.19
CA LYS A 48 -0.76 -5.69 14.28
C LYS A 48 -1.80 -4.60 14.49
N THR A 49 -2.53 -4.21 13.45
CA THR A 49 -3.53 -3.14 13.53
C THR A 49 -4.97 -3.66 13.57
N VAL A 50 -5.18 -4.95 13.88
CA VAL A 50 -6.51 -5.56 13.93
C VAL A 50 -7.42 -4.90 14.97
N ASP A 51 -6.84 -4.41 16.07
CA ASP A 51 -7.56 -3.70 17.13
C ASP A 51 -7.99 -2.28 16.72
N ASN A 52 -7.42 -1.72 15.65
CA ASN A 52 -7.84 -0.43 15.11
C ASN A 52 -8.78 -0.66 13.91
N ALA A 53 -10.08 -0.60 14.17
CA ALA A 53 -11.14 -0.90 13.19
C ALA A 53 -11.08 -0.06 11.91
N HIS A 54 -10.43 1.11 11.95
CA HIS A 54 -10.28 1.99 10.80
C HIS A 54 -8.94 1.83 10.09
N MET A 55 -7.98 1.12 10.67
CA MET A 55 -6.65 0.99 10.09
C MET A 55 -6.62 -0.16 9.07
N ARG A 56 -6.41 0.20 7.81
CA ARG A 56 -6.42 -0.74 6.68
C ARG A 56 -5.10 -0.67 5.93
N TYR A 57 -4.56 -1.83 5.60
CA TYR A 57 -3.38 -1.95 4.74
C TYR A 57 -3.76 -2.53 3.38
N PHE A 58 -3.09 -2.04 2.35
CA PHE A 58 -3.28 -2.42 0.96
C PHE A 58 -1.95 -2.89 0.36
N LEU A 59 -2.01 -3.94 -0.45
CA LEU A 59 -0.91 -4.45 -1.26
C LEU A 59 -1.25 -4.13 -2.72
N VAL A 60 -0.47 -3.26 -3.34
CA VAL A 60 -0.71 -2.84 -4.74
C VAL A 60 0.49 -3.24 -5.60
N PRO A 61 0.27 -3.98 -6.70
CA PRO A 61 1.31 -4.22 -7.68
C PRO A 61 1.63 -2.91 -8.42
N LEU A 62 2.90 -2.50 -8.36
CA LEU A 62 3.43 -1.40 -9.15
C LEU A 62 3.65 -1.95 -10.57
N GLY A 63 2.63 -1.80 -11.42
CA GLY A 63 2.73 -2.13 -12.83
C GLY A 63 3.84 -1.34 -13.53
N ASP A 64 4.39 -1.91 -14.59
CA ASP A 64 5.44 -1.41 -15.49
C ASP A 64 5.13 0.00 -16.05
N ARG A 65 5.23 1.03 -15.20
CA ARG A 65 5.09 2.45 -15.57
C ARG A 65 6.20 3.31 -15.00
N VAL A 66 7.24 2.71 -14.42
CA VAL A 66 8.52 3.38 -14.16
C VAL A 66 9.28 3.49 -15.49
N GLY A 67 8.73 4.27 -16.42
CA GLY A 67 9.28 4.38 -17.77
C GLY A 67 8.26 4.81 -18.83
N SER A 68 7.68 6.00 -18.72
CA SER A 68 7.38 6.88 -19.88
C SER A 68 6.73 8.16 -19.37
N GLY A 69 7.47 8.90 -18.55
CA GLY A 69 7.31 10.35 -18.51
C GLY A 69 8.21 10.91 -19.60
N ALA A 70 7.81 10.78 -20.86
CA ALA A 70 8.35 11.64 -21.90
C ALA A 70 8.02 13.07 -21.46
N ALA A 71 9.05 13.77 -20.98
CA ALA A 71 9.04 15.21 -20.85
C ALA A 71 8.58 15.78 -22.20
N SER A 72 7.32 16.18 -22.28
CA SER A 72 6.81 16.95 -23.40
C SER A 72 7.21 18.39 -23.14
N ALA A 73 8.05 18.87 -24.05
CA ALA A 73 8.59 20.21 -24.15
C ALA A 73 7.52 21.30 -24.25
#